data_AF-A0A7C5X7Q5-F1
#
_entry.id   AF-A0A7C5X7Q5-F1
#
_cell.length_a   1.000
_cell.length_b   1.000
_cell.length_c   1.000
_cell.angle_alpha   90.00
_cell.angle_beta   90.00
_cell.angle_gamma   90.00
#
_symmetry.space_group_name_H-M   'P 1'
#
loop_
_entity.id
_entity.type
_entity.pdbx_description
1 polymer ?
#
loop_
_entity_poly.entity_id
_entity_poly.type
_entity_poly.pdbx_seq_one_letter_code
_entity_poly.pdbx_strand_id
1 'polypeptide(L)'
;MKKNSNQDTSLFMTEDDVFELSLNENFLIGAHTETHRVLSVLDRREQEYEILQSKNVLQKITGREIFCFAYPFGLEGDFSEITQEICKKYFKYSFTGIKRVCSIFTPRHKIPRFYVPNCDGEVFERKIFEFLYYLFS
;
A
#
# COMPACT_ATOMS: atom_id res chain seq x y z
N MET A 1 14.82 -33.34 -0.18
CA MET A 1 13.97 -32.71 0.84
C MET A 1 13.07 -31.70 0.14
N LYS A 2 11.79 -32.01 -0.05
CA LYS A 2 10.80 -31.09 -0.65
C LYS A 2 10.33 -30.15 0.46
N LYS A 3 10.57 -28.84 0.31
CA LYS A 3 9.90 -27.82 1.13
C LYS A 3 8.48 -27.67 0.57
N ASN A 4 7.51 -28.33 1.21
CA ASN A 4 6.09 -28.00 1.05
C ASN A 4 5.81 -26.78 1.93
N SER A 5 5.82 -25.59 1.35
CA SER A 5 5.19 -24.42 1.95
C SER A 5 3.83 -24.22 1.27
N ASN A 6 2.85 -25.06 1.62
CA ASN A 6 1.45 -24.68 1.42
C ASN A 6 1.16 -23.59 2.44
N GLN A 7 1.46 -22.34 2.10
CA GLN A 7 0.73 -21.23 2.70
C GLN A 7 -0.72 -21.36 2.23
N ASP A 8 -1.65 -21.38 3.18
CA ASP A 8 -3.07 -21.49 2.89
C ASP A 8 -3.50 -20.25 2.11
N THR A 9 -3.63 -20.37 0.78
CA THR A 9 -4.01 -19.28 -0.11
C THR A 9 -5.44 -18.78 0.14
N SER A 10 -6.19 -19.44 1.04
CA SER A 10 -7.57 -19.07 1.40
C SER A 10 -7.70 -17.72 2.13
N LEU A 11 -6.58 -17.09 2.52
CA LEU A 11 -6.57 -15.79 3.21
C LEU A 11 -6.38 -14.59 2.27
N PHE A 12 -5.98 -14.83 1.02
CA PHE A 12 -5.75 -13.79 0.03
C PHE A 12 -6.78 -13.85 -1.09
N MET A 13 -6.99 -12.71 -1.75
CA MET A 13 -7.77 -12.66 -2.97
C MET A 13 -7.07 -13.47 -4.08
N THR A 14 -7.87 -14.21 -4.84
CA THR A 14 -7.45 -14.86 -6.08
C THR A 14 -7.33 -13.84 -7.22
N GLU A 15 -6.74 -14.24 -8.34
CA GLU A 15 -6.70 -13.38 -9.54
C GLU A 15 -8.11 -13.05 -10.04
N ASP A 16 -9.06 -14.00 -9.96
CA ASP A 16 -10.46 -13.80 -10.33
C ASP A 16 -11.13 -12.77 -9.41
N ASP A 17 -10.94 -12.86 -8.09
CA ASP A 17 -11.46 -11.87 -7.15
C ASP A 17 -10.94 -10.45 -7.46
N VAL A 18 -9.64 -10.34 -7.78
CA VAL A 18 -9.02 -9.06 -8.15
C VAL A 18 -9.56 -8.54 -9.48
N PHE A 19 -9.74 -9.42 -10.47
CA PHE A 19 -10.34 -9.06 -11.74
C PHE A 19 -11.78 -8.57 -11.55
N GLU A 20 -12.62 -9.29 -10.82
CA GLU A 20 -14.00 -8.91 -10.52
C GLU A 20 -14.09 -7.57 -9.79
N LEU A 21 -13.28 -7.36 -8.73
CA LEU A 21 -13.23 -6.06 -8.05
C LEU A 21 -12.80 -4.94 -9.01
N SER A 22 -11.88 -5.22 -9.93
CA SER A 22 -11.40 -4.22 -10.88
C SER A 22 -12.49 -3.74 -11.84
N LEU A 23 -13.55 -4.53 -12.09
CA LEU A 23 -14.67 -4.12 -12.94
C LEU A 23 -15.58 -3.10 -12.25
N ASN A 24 -15.55 -3.01 -10.92
CA ASN A 24 -16.41 -2.13 -10.14
C ASN A 24 -15.80 -0.73 -10.00
N GLU A 25 -16.54 0.30 -10.40
CA GLU A 25 -16.08 1.70 -10.40
C GLU A 25 -15.86 2.28 -9.00
N ASN A 26 -16.40 1.65 -7.96
CA ASN A 26 -16.17 2.07 -6.57
C ASN A 26 -14.83 1.58 -6.00
N PHE A 27 -14.11 0.73 -6.73
CA PHE A 27 -12.83 0.18 -6.29
C PHE A 27 -11.67 0.64 -7.18
N LEU A 28 -10.54 0.90 -6.53
CA LEU A 28 -9.27 1.13 -7.19
C LEU A 28 -8.26 0.12 -6.67
N ILE A 29 -7.62 -0.60 -7.58
CA ILE A 29 -6.57 -1.57 -7.26
C ILE A 29 -5.21 -0.86 -7.31
N GLY A 30 -4.43 -1.01 -6.23
CA GLY A 30 -3.09 -0.44 -6.09
C GLY A 30 -2.06 -1.53 -5.79
N ALA A 31 -0.78 -1.24 -6.09
CA ALA A 31 0.32 -2.16 -5.84
C ALA A 31 0.82 -2.09 -4.38
N HIS A 32 1.33 -3.21 -3.85
CA HIS A 32 1.81 -3.31 -2.47
C HIS A 32 3.02 -4.23 -2.31
N THR A 33 3.97 -4.17 -3.25
CA THR A 33 5.12 -5.08 -3.39
C THR A 33 4.74 -6.51 -3.72
N GLU A 34 5.72 -7.31 -4.14
CA GLU A 34 5.52 -8.69 -4.55
C GLU A 34 5.48 -9.61 -3.31
N THR A 35 6.40 -9.41 -2.37
CA THR A 35 6.60 -10.32 -1.24
C THR A 35 6.44 -9.65 0.13
N HIS A 36 5.99 -8.39 0.18
CA HIS A 36 5.76 -7.64 1.42
C HIS A 36 7.03 -7.48 2.29
N ARG A 37 8.21 -7.38 1.66
CA ARG A 37 9.47 -7.09 2.35
C ARG A 37 9.57 -5.60 2.72
N VAL A 38 10.24 -5.31 3.83
CA VAL A 38 10.64 -3.93 4.18
C VAL A 38 11.56 -3.42 3.08
N LEU A 39 11.20 -2.35 2.37
CA LEU A 39 11.92 -1.93 1.16
C LEU A 39 13.27 -1.30 1.47
N SER A 40 13.39 -0.59 2.59
CA SER A 40 14.62 0.11 2.98
C SER A 40 15.82 -0.82 3.24
N VAL A 41 15.58 -2.10 3.54
CA VAL A 41 16.65 -3.09 3.80
C VAL A 41 17.15 -3.79 2.54
N LEU A 42 16.52 -3.52 1.39
CA LEU A 42 16.83 -4.11 0.10
C LEU A 42 17.74 -3.21 -0.72
N ASP A 43 18.54 -3.80 -1.61
CA ASP A 43 19.27 -3.01 -2.59
C ASP A 43 18.32 -2.37 -3.62
N ARG A 44 18.82 -1.41 -4.41
CA ARG A 44 18.00 -0.68 -5.39
C ARG A 44 17.31 -1.61 -6.40
N ARG A 45 18.00 -2.66 -6.87
CA ARG A 45 17.49 -3.58 -7.89
C ARG A 45 16.39 -4.45 -7.31
N GLU A 46 16.56 -4.93 -6.09
CA GLU A 46 15.54 -5.68 -5.35
C GLU A 46 14.31 -4.81 -5.06
N GLN A 47 14.48 -3.56 -4.61
CA GLN A 47 13.36 -2.63 -4.42
C GLN A 47 12.57 -2.42 -5.72
N GLU A 48 13.28 -2.20 -6.83
CA GLU A 48 12.65 -1.98 -8.13
C GLU A 48 11.91 -3.23 -8.61
N TYR A 49 12.45 -4.43 -8.39
CA TYR A 49 11.76 -5.69 -8.66
C TYR A 49 10.47 -5.81 -7.84
N GLU A 50 10.54 -5.68 -6.51
CA GLU A 50 9.36 -5.77 -5.62
C GLU A 50 8.26 -4.79 -6.03
N ILE A 51 8.63 -3.56 -6.34
CA ILE A 51 7.72 -2.49 -6.71
C ILE A 51 7.10 -2.73 -8.10
N LEU A 52 7.91 -3.08 -9.11
CA LEU A 52 7.43 -3.23 -10.48
C LEU A 52 6.71 -4.54 -10.74
N GLN A 53 7.11 -5.65 -10.12
CA GLN A 53 6.43 -6.92 -10.33
C GLN A 53 4.99 -6.87 -9.85
N SER A 54 4.74 -6.36 -8.64
CA SER A 54 3.36 -6.21 -8.14
C SER A 54 2.50 -5.32 -9.04
N LYS A 55 3.06 -4.24 -9.60
CA LYS A 55 2.38 -3.43 -10.62
C LYS A 55 2.07 -4.24 -11.87
N ASN A 56 3.05 -4.93 -12.44
CA ASN A 56 2.90 -5.66 -13.70
C ASN A 56 1.91 -6.81 -13.60
N VAL A 57 1.94 -7.57 -12.51
CA VAL A 57 1.00 -8.66 -12.23
C VAL A 57 -0.43 -8.12 -12.16
N LEU A 58 -0.65 -7.06 -11.38
CA LEU A 58 -1.99 -6.46 -11.26
C LEU A 58 -2.48 -5.85 -12.58
N GLN A 59 -1.61 -5.21 -13.37
CA GLN A 59 -2.00 -4.71 -14.70
C GLN A 59 -2.34 -5.84 -15.67
N LYS A 60 -1.65 -6.98 -15.59
CA LYS A 60 -1.95 -8.16 -16.40
C LYS A 60 -3.30 -8.75 -16.03
N ILE A 61 -3.61 -8.86 -14.74
CA ILE A 61 -4.89 -9.40 -14.24
C ILE A 61 -6.04 -8.45 -14.62
N THR A 62 -5.91 -7.17 -14.29
CA THR A 62 -7.02 -6.21 -14.38
C THR A 62 -7.19 -5.59 -15.77
N GLY A 63 -6.14 -5.61 -16.61
CA GLY A 63 -6.09 -4.87 -17.87
C GLY A 63 -6.12 -3.34 -17.70
N ARG A 64 -5.97 -2.82 -16.47
CA ARG A 64 -6.05 -1.39 -16.13
C ARG A 64 -4.70 -0.84 -15.72
N GLU A 65 -4.52 0.49 -15.82
CA GLU A 65 -3.33 1.15 -15.29
C GLU A 65 -3.30 1.06 -13.76
N ILE A 66 -2.20 0.58 -13.19
CA ILE A 66 -1.97 0.58 -11.74
C ILE A 66 -1.08 1.77 -11.40
N PHE A 67 -1.65 2.83 -10.83
CA PHE A 67 -0.97 4.11 -10.59
C PHE A 67 -0.84 4.50 -9.12
N CYS A 68 -1.34 3.67 -8.20
CA CYS A 68 -1.21 3.84 -6.76
C CYS A 68 -0.32 2.75 -6.15
N PHE A 69 0.44 3.11 -5.11
CA PHE A 69 1.32 2.19 -4.39
C PHE A 69 1.22 2.38 -2.87
N ALA A 70 1.24 1.31 -2.08
CA ALA A 70 1.38 1.41 -0.63
C ALA A 70 2.72 0.82 -0.18
N TYR A 71 3.46 1.52 0.69
CA TYR A 71 4.69 0.98 1.27
C TYR A 71 4.35 -0.13 2.28
N PRO A 72 4.97 -1.34 2.20
CA PRO A 72 4.85 -2.38 3.22
C PRO A 72 5.25 -1.82 4.59
N PHE A 73 4.42 -2.05 5.61
CA PHE A 73 4.49 -1.45 6.94
C PHE A 73 4.33 0.09 6.91
N GLY A 74 5.22 0.78 6.18
CA GLY A 74 5.08 2.15 5.74
C GLY A 74 5.37 3.19 6.83
N LEU A 75 6.07 2.81 7.90
CA LEU A 75 6.54 3.72 8.93
C LEU A 75 7.87 4.37 8.52
N GLU A 76 8.34 5.32 9.32
CA GLU A 76 9.66 5.89 9.14
C GLU A 76 10.74 4.81 9.23
N GLY A 77 11.63 4.77 8.23
CA GLY A 77 12.67 3.76 8.15
C GLY A 77 12.29 2.51 7.34
N ASP A 78 11.01 2.25 7.04
CA ASP A 78 10.59 1.09 6.23
C ASP A 78 10.77 1.30 4.71
N PHE A 79 10.89 2.56 4.31
CA PHE A 79 11.15 3.01 2.95
C PHE A 79 12.22 4.10 2.98
N SER A 80 13.04 4.18 1.94
CA SER A 80 14.15 5.12 1.84
C SER A 80 13.92 6.17 0.75
N GLU A 81 14.89 7.05 0.54
CA GLU A 81 14.90 7.96 -0.61
C GLU A 81 14.92 7.20 -1.94
N ILE A 82 15.70 6.12 -2.02
CA ILE A 82 15.74 5.21 -3.18
C ILE A 82 14.34 4.66 -3.48
N THR A 83 13.63 4.20 -2.46
CA THR A 83 12.26 3.68 -2.61
C THR A 83 11.33 4.75 -3.21
N GLN A 84 11.43 5.99 -2.71
CA GLN A 84 10.61 7.10 -3.19
C GLN A 84 10.96 7.50 -4.62
N GLU A 85 12.24 7.50 -5.00
CA GLU A 85 12.66 7.74 -6.38
C GLU A 85 12.06 6.73 -7.35
N ILE A 86 12.09 5.44 -6.99
CA ILE A 86 11.48 4.38 -7.80
C ILE A 86 9.97 4.62 -7.90
N CYS A 87 9.29 4.84 -6.78
CA CYS A 87 7.84 5.09 -6.79
C CYS A 87 7.44 6.32 -7.62
N LYS A 88 8.24 7.40 -7.59
CA LYS A 88 8.02 8.62 -8.41
C LYS A 88 8.06 8.36 -9.91
N LYS A 89 8.85 7.37 -10.35
CA LYS A 89 8.94 7.01 -11.78
C LYS A 89 7.73 6.21 -12.26
N TYR A 90 7.14 5.40 -11.39
CA TYR A 90 6.19 4.35 -11.81
C TYR A 90 4.76 4.54 -11.30
N PHE A 91 4.53 5.42 -10.33
CA PHE A 91 3.22 5.67 -9.74
C PHE A 91 2.89 7.15 -9.71
N LYS A 92 1.60 7.48 -9.65
CA LYS A 92 1.10 8.85 -9.44
C LYS A 92 1.00 9.18 -7.95
N TYR A 93 0.70 8.17 -7.13
CA TYR A 93 0.51 8.32 -5.68
C TYR A 93 1.17 7.17 -4.90
N SER A 94 1.68 7.48 -3.71
CA SER A 94 2.22 6.49 -2.79
C SER A 94 1.83 6.77 -1.33
N PHE A 95 1.40 5.73 -0.63
CA PHE A 95 0.79 5.80 0.69
C PHE A 95 1.70 5.20 1.76
N THR A 96 1.89 5.93 2.86
CA THR A 96 2.63 5.48 4.05
C THR A 96 1.68 4.90 5.10
N GLY A 97 2.21 4.26 6.13
CA GLY A 97 1.51 3.89 7.37
C GLY A 97 1.60 4.97 8.45
N ILE A 98 2.17 6.14 8.13
CA ILE A 98 2.41 7.22 9.10
C ILE A 98 1.09 7.93 9.38
N LYS A 99 0.71 7.97 10.66
CA LYS A 99 -0.50 8.65 11.15
C LYS A 99 -0.32 10.17 11.12
N ARG A 100 -0.85 10.83 10.09
CA ARG A 100 -0.86 12.30 9.93
C ARG A 100 -2.06 12.75 9.09
N VAL A 101 -2.50 14.00 9.25
CA VAL A 101 -3.50 14.58 8.36
C VAL A 101 -2.89 14.82 6.97
N CYS A 102 -3.68 14.47 5.95
CA CYS A 102 -3.38 14.80 4.57
C CYS A 102 -3.91 16.21 4.24
N SER A 103 -3.10 16.98 3.53
CA SER A 103 -3.44 18.33 3.07
C SER A 103 -3.03 18.50 1.60
N ILE A 104 -3.42 19.62 0.99
CA ILE A 104 -3.03 19.93 -0.41
C ILE A 104 -1.51 20.04 -0.62
N PHE A 105 -0.74 20.25 0.46
CA PHE A 105 0.72 20.31 0.43
C PHE A 105 1.38 18.95 0.71
N THR A 106 0.60 17.91 0.97
CA THR A 106 1.15 16.57 1.22
C THR A 106 1.81 16.03 -0.04
N PRO A 107 3.09 15.60 0.03
CA PRO A 107 3.76 15.02 -1.12
C PRO A 107 3.01 13.78 -1.62
N ARG A 108 2.78 13.71 -2.94
CA ARG A 108 2.00 12.61 -3.57
C ARG A 108 2.57 11.22 -3.30
N HIS A 109 3.85 11.11 -2.96
CA HIS A 109 4.52 9.85 -2.63
C HIS A 109 4.78 9.65 -1.14
N LYS A 110 4.14 10.45 -0.28
CA LYS A 110 4.16 10.30 1.18
C LYS A 110 2.78 10.59 1.77
N ILE A 111 1.74 10.08 1.13
CA ILE A 111 0.36 10.31 1.59
C ILE A 111 0.16 9.51 2.89
N PRO A 112 -0.12 10.17 4.03
CA PRO A 112 -0.28 9.49 5.30
C PRO A 112 -1.58 8.68 5.34
N ARG A 113 -1.61 7.66 6.19
CA ARG A 113 -2.81 6.85 6.46
C ARG A 113 -3.07 6.78 7.96
N PHE A 114 -4.33 6.57 8.31
CA PHE A 114 -4.76 6.34 9.68
C PHE A 114 -5.06 4.85 9.84
N TYR A 115 -4.31 4.17 10.71
CA TYR A 115 -4.58 2.76 11.02
C TYR A 115 -5.86 2.63 11.85
N VAL A 116 -6.79 1.81 11.36
CA VAL A 116 -8.03 1.46 12.06
C VAL A 116 -7.92 0.01 12.54
N PRO A 117 -7.81 -0.24 13.86
CA PRO A 117 -7.82 -1.61 14.38
C PRO A 117 -9.24 -2.19 14.30
N ASN A 118 -9.37 -3.47 14.64
CA ASN A 118 -10.68 -4.07 14.84
C ASN A 118 -11.41 -3.36 16.00
N CYS A 119 -12.37 -2.50 15.66
CA CYS A 119 -13.18 -1.77 16.62
C CYS A 119 -14.58 -1.50 16.03
N ASP A 120 -15.54 -1.25 16.91
CA ASP A 120 -16.88 -0.83 16.50
C ASP A 120 -16.90 0.63 16.00
N GLY A 121 -18.08 1.03 15.51
CA GLY A 121 -18.30 2.37 14.95
C GLY A 121 -18.08 3.50 15.96
N GLU A 122 -18.51 3.32 17.22
CA GLU A 122 -18.38 4.35 18.26
C GLU A 122 -16.92 4.58 18.64
N VAL A 123 -16.14 3.48 18.75
CA VAL A 123 -14.71 3.54 19.00
C VAL A 123 -13.97 4.17 17.82
N PHE A 124 -14.35 3.83 16.58
CA PHE A 124 -13.77 4.42 15.38
C PHE A 124 -14.04 5.93 15.31
N GLU A 125 -15.29 6.35 15.54
CA GLU A 125 -15.72 7.74 15.56
C GLU A 125 -14.91 8.55 16.58
N ARG A 126 -14.83 8.07 17.82
CA ARG A 126 -14.04 8.71 18.87
C ARG A 126 -12.56 8.84 18.47
N LYS A 127 -11.96 7.79 17.92
CA LYS A 127 -10.55 7.80 17.49
C LYS A 127 -10.27 8.80 16.37
N ILE A 128 -11.20 8.97 15.44
CA ILE A 128 -11.10 9.97 14.37
C ILE A 128 -11.23 11.38 14.95
N PHE A 129 -12.21 11.62 15.83
CA PHE A 129 -12.38 12.92 16.47
C PHE A 129 -11.19 13.32 17.33
N GLU A 130 -10.69 12.43 18.18
CA GLU A 130 -9.48 12.67 18.97
C GLU A 130 -8.30 13.04 18.05
N PHE A 131 -8.09 12.26 16.99
CA PHE A 131 -7.01 12.51 16.04
C PHE A 131 -7.09 13.87 15.35
N LEU A 132 -8.29 14.29 14.95
CA LEU A 132 -8.49 15.60 14.35
C LEU A 132 -8.33 16.72 15.39
N TYR A 133 -8.85 16.54 16.61
CA TYR A 133 -8.80 17.55 17.67
C TYR A 133 -7.37 17.88 18.10
N TYR A 134 -6.52 16.86 18.30
CA TYR A 134 -5.10 17.04 18.66
C TYR A 134 -4.25 17.77 17.60
N LEU A 135 -4.77 17.96 16.38
CA LEU A 135 -4.06 18.67 15.31
C LEU A 135 -4.51 20.13 15.14
N PHE A 136 -5.64 20.53 15.74
CA PHE A 136 -6.15 21.90 15.73
C PHE A 136 -6.12 22.58 17.11
N SER A 137 -5.50 21.93 18.10
CA SER A 137 -5.19 22.48 19.44
C SER A 137 -3.69 22.69 19.58
#